data_AF-A0A317PVQ1-F1
#
_entry.id   AF-A0A317PVQ1-F1
#
_cell.length_a   1.000
_cell.length_b   1.000
_cell.length_c   1.000
_cell.angle_alpha   90.00
_cell.angle_beta   90.00
_cell.angle_gamma   90.00
#
_symmetry.space_group_name_H-M   'P 1'
#
loop_
_entity.id
_entity.type
_entity.pdbx_description
1 polymer ?
#
loop_
_entity_poly.entity_id
_entity_poly.type
_entity_poly.pdbx_seq_one_letter_code
_entity_poly.pdbx_strand_id
1 'polypeptide(L)'
;MLACDVEFVGLPSVDKFAVEYALSLCAKSSTKKGHTIDSDQQYLLTLDLKIPEAKCGEAWDHESAKAQYRTGNLSKKEYGYIVANIDLGLAVVNECSPNNLL
;
A
#
# COMPACT_ATOMS: atom_id res chain seq x y z
N MET A 1 11.71 -9.23 21.99
CA MET A 1 11.27 -8.21 21.02
C MET A 1 10.60 -8.96 19.88
N LEU A 2 9.29 -8.81 19.73
CA LEU A 2 8.58 -9.30 18.54
C LEU A 2 8.97 -8.36 17.39
N ALA A 3 9.63 -8.90 16.37
CA ALA A 3 10.32 -8.12 15.34
C ALA A 3 9.43 -7.73 14.15
N CYS A 4 8.15 -8.08 14.17
CA CYS A 4 7.17 -7.69 13.16
C CYS A 4 5.80 -7.59 13.85
N ASP A 5 5.53 -6.47 14.53
CA ASP A 5 4.14 -6.08 14.83
C ASP A 5 3.55 -5.58 13.50
N VAL A 6 3.08 -6.52 12.68
CA VAL A 6 2.22 -6.19 11.55
C VAL A 6 0.84 -5.88 12.13
N GLU A 7 0.37 -4.65 11.93
CA GLU A 7 -0.96 -4.25 12.34
C GLU A 7 -1.96 -4.86 11.34
N PHE A 8 -2.18 -6.18 11.43
CA PHE A 8 -3.37 -6.79 10.84
C PHE A 8 -4.55 -6.04 11.43
N VAL A 9 -5.27 -5.29 10.60
CA VAL A 9 -6.38 -4.42 11.03
C VAL A 9 -7.57 -5.22 11.60
N GLY A 10 -7.47 -6.55 11.64
CA GLY A 10 -8.51 -7.46 12.08
C GLY A 10 -9.68 -7.51 11.11
N LEU A 11 -9.46 -7.08 9.87
CA LEU A 11 -10.46 -6.97 8.81
C LEU A 11 -9.99 -7.79 7.61
N PRO A 12 -10.43 -9.05 7.47
CA PRO A 12 -9.97 -9.95 6.40
C PRO A 12 -10.12 -9.35 5.00
N SER A 13 -11.11 -8.49 4.78
CA SER A 13 -11.33 -7.82 3.50
C SER A 13 -10.33 -6.69 3.18
N VAL A 14 -9.61 -6.16 4.17
CA VAL A 14 -8.54 -5.16 3.99
C VAL A 14 -7.19 -5.88 3.93
N ASP A 15 -6.97 -6.84 4.83
CA ASP A 15 -5.73 -7.62 4.92
C ASP A 15 -5.42 -8.36 3.62
N LYS A 16 -6.46 -8.84 2.92
CA LYS A 16 -6.31 -9.41 1.56
C LYS A 16 -5.58 -8.45 0.61
N PHE A 17 -5.93 -7.17 0.62
CA PHE A 17 -5.32 -6.18 -0.28
C PHE A 17 -3.91 -5.81 0.16
N ALA A 18 -3.63 -5.79 1.46
CA ALA A 18 -2.27 -5.60 1.96
C ALA A 18 -1.32 -6.72 1.47
N VAL A 19 -1.77 -7.99 1.56
CA VAL A 19 -1.04 -9.16 1.04
C VAL A 19 -0.88 -9.08 -0.48
N GLU A 20 -1.95 -8.73 -1.20
CA GLU A 20 -1.95 -8.57 -2.66
C GLU A 20 -0.90 -7.53 -3.11
N TYR A 21 -0.82 -6.39 -2.41
CA TYR A 21 0.16 -5.34 -2.67
C TYR A 21 1.60 -5.83 -2.51
N ALA A 22 1.90 -6.43 -1.35
CA ALA A 22 3.25 -6.93 -1.04
C ALA A 22 3.70 -8.03 -2.02
N LEU A 23 2.81 -8.97 -2.36
CA LEU A 23 3.09 -10.03 -3.32
C LEU A 23 3.32 -9.47 -4.74
N SER A 24 2.54 -8.49 -5.17
CA SER A 24 2.74 -7.85 -6.48
C SER A 24 4.07 -7.11 -6.56
N LEU A 25 4.46 -6.36 -5.52
CA LEU A 25 5.78 -5.73 -5.46
C LEU A 25 6.90 -6.76 -5.53
N CYS A 26 6.78 -7.87 -4.79
CA CYS A 26 7.75 -8.96 -4.82
C CYS A 26 7.84 -9.58 -6.23
N ALA A 27 6.71 -9.94 -6.85
CA ALA A 27 6.68 -10.53 -8.18
C ALA A 27 7.29 -9.60 -9.25
N LYS A 28 6.96 -8.30 -9.22
CA LYS A 28 7.51 -7.30 -10.14
C LYS A 28 9.02 -7.07 -9.91
N SER A 29 9.49 -7.15 -8.66
CA SER A 29 10.93 -7.05 -8.35
C SER A 29 11.69 -8.29 -8.81
N SER A 30 11.14 -9.48 -8.58
CA SER A 30 11.73 -10.76 -8.98
C SER A 30 11.85 -10.90 -10.50
N THR A 31 10.83 -10.48 -11.26
CA THR A 31 10.90 -10.48 -12.74
C THR A 31 11.95 -9.51 -13.27
N LYS A 32 12.13 -8.33 -12.66
CA LYS A 32 13.24 -7.41 -12.98
C LYS A 32 14.63 -8.02 -12.74
N LYS A 33 14.75 -8.98 -11.82
CA LYS A 33 15.98 -9.73 -11.53
C LYS A 33 16.18 -10.96 -12.44
N GLY A 34 15.28 -11.18 -13.40
CA GLY A 34 15.36 -12.29 -14.36
C GLY A 34 14.71 -13.59 -13.87
N HIS A 35 13.98 -13.58 -12.76
CA HIS A 35 13.23 -14.75 -12.29
C HIS A 35 11.88 -14.85 -12.99
N THR A 36 11.40 -16.08 -13.12
CA THR A 36 10.04 -16.38 -13.62
C THR A 36 9.06 -16.50 -12.46
N ILE A 37 7.82 -16.08 -12.69
CA ILE A 37 6.69 -16.25 -11.75
C ILE A 37 5.84 -17.42 -12.23
N ASP A 38 5.36 -18.24 -11.30
CA ASP A 38 4.49 -19.36 -11.59
C ASP A 38 3.22 -18.91 -12.34
N SER A 39 2.73 -19.76 -13.24
CA SER A 39 1.65 -19.42 -14.17
C SER A 39 0.34 -19.01 -13.47
N ASP A 40 0.04 -19.61 -12.31
CA ASP A 40 -1.12 -19.31 -11.47
C ASP A 40 -1.00 -17.95 -10.75
N GLN A 41 0.21 -17.42 -10.61
CA GLN A 41 0.51 -16.16 -9.94
C GLN A 41 0.80 -15.00 -10.90
N GLN A 42 0.72 -15.22 -12.22
CA GLN A 42 1.00 -14.18 -13.21
C GLN A 42 0.12 -12.93 -13.07
N TYR A 43 -1.10 -13.07 -12.52
CA TYR A 43 -1.97 -11.92 -12.25
C TYR A 43 -1.32 -10.89 -11.32
N LEU A 44 -0.38 -11.29 -10.45
CA LEU A 44 0.33 -10.36 -9.57
C LEU A 44 1.13 -9.31 -10.35
N LEU A 45 1.55 -9.63 -11.58
CA LEU A 45 2.28 -8.70 -12.45
C LEU A 45 1.36 -7.66 -13.09
N THR A 46 0.06 -7.94 -13.20
CA THR A 46 -0.92 -7.08 -13.88
C THR A 46 -1.62 -6.10 -12.94
N LEU A 47 -1.50 -6.29 -11.62
CA LEU A 47 -2.15 -5.45 -10.63
C LEU A 47 -1.64 -4.00 -10.69
N ASP A 48 -2.58 -3.05 -10.76
CA ASP A 48 -2.29 -1.65 -10.47
C ASP A 48 -2.14 -1.46 -8.96
N LEU A 49 -0.97 -0.95 -8.57
CA LEU A 49 -0.54 -0.72 -7.19
C LEU A 49 -0.60 0.75 -6.79
N LYS A 50 -1.25 1.60 -7.59
CA LYS A 50 -1.44 3.00 -7.25
C LYS A 50 -2.18 3.13 -5.91
N ILE A 51 -1.60 3.94 -5.02
CA ILE A 51 -2.24 4.43 -3.80
C ILE A 51 -2.57 5.91 -3.97
N PRO A 52 -3.65 6.42 -3.36
CA PRO A 52 -3.90 7.86 -3.33
C PRO A 52 -2.81 8.53 -2.52
N GLU A 53 -2.48 9.77 -2.88
CA GLU A 53 -1.48 10.54 -2.17
C GLU A 53 -1.97 10.90 -0.77
N ALA A 54 -1.04 10.96 0.18
CA ALA A 54 -1.31 11.52 1.49
C ALA A 54 -1.63 13.03 1.37
N LYS A 55 -2.09 13.63 2.46
CA LYS A 55 -2.25 15.08 2.49
C LYS A 55 -0.93 15.77 2.20
N CYS A 56 -1.04 16.96 1.64
CA CYS A 56 0.10 17.78 1.29
C CYS A 56 1.04 17.99 2.49
N GLY A 57 2.33 17.71 2.30
CA GLY A 57 3.34 17.83 3.37
C GLY A 57 3.30 16.72 4.42
N GLU A 58 2.45 15.71 4.24
CA GLU A 58 2.33 14.55 5.14
C GLU A 58 2.72 13.27 4.38
N ALA A 59 3.23 12.29 5.12
CA ALA A 59 3.28 10.90 4.67
C ALA A 59 2.07 10.15 5.22
N TRP A 60 1.68 9.05 4.58
CA TRP A 60 0.69 8.17 5.20
C TRP A 60 1.26 7.55 6.49
N ASP A 61 0.42 7.51 7.52
CA ASP A 61 0.63 6.74 8.74
C ASP A 61 -0.62 5.90 9.04
N HIS A 62 -0.52 4.99 9.99
CA HIS A 62 -1.62 4.08 10.34
C HIS A 62 -2.86 4.83 10.83
N GLU A 63 -2.70 5.91 11.60
CA GLU A 63 -3.81 6.67 12.16
C GLU A 63 -4.55 7.47 11.08
N SER A 64 -3.81 8.19 10.24
CA SER A 64 -4.36 8.99 9.14
C SER A 64 -5.05 8.10 8.09
N ALA A 65 -4.45 6.98 7.71
CA ALA A 65 -5.07 6.02 6.80
C ALA A 65 -6.36 5.41 7.38
N LYS A 66 -6.32 5.00 8.65
CA LYS A 66 -7.49 4.43 9.36
C LYS A 66 -8.62 5.45 9.50
N ALA A 67 -8.30 6.70 9.77
CA ALA A 67 -9.28 7.78 9.85
C ALA A 67 -9.98 7.99 8.50
N GLN A 68 -9.22 8.08 7.41
CA GLN A 68 -9.76 8.28 6.06
C GLN A 68 -10.60 7.09 5.57
N TYR A 69 -10.21 5.86 5.93
CA TYR A 69 -11.04 4.67 5.67
C TYR A 69 -12.36 4.70 6.44
N ARG A 70 -12.33 5.06 7.73
CA ARG A 70 -13.54 5.15 8.58
C ARG A 70 -14.52 6.22 8.11
N THR A 71 -14.03 7.30 7.52
CA THR A 71 -14.87 8.36 6.93
C THR A 71 -15.34 8.04 5.50
N GLY A 72 -14.96 6.89 4.94
CA GLY A 72 -15.36 6.45 3.61
C GLY A 72 -14.58 7.09 2.46
N ASN A 73 -13.49 7.82 2.75
CA ASN A 73 -12.64 8.47 1.74
C ASN A 73 -11.65 7.50 1.09
N LEU A 74 -11.39 6.35 1.73
CA LEU A 74 -10.61 5.26 1.17
C LEU A 74 -11.50 4.04 0.98
N SER A 75 -11.36 3.38 -0.15
CA SER A 75 -11.85 2.02 -0.33
C SER A 75 -11.03 1.03 0.49
N LYS A 76 -11.55 -0.19 0.66
CA LYS A 76 -10.82 -1.30 1.30
C LYS A 76 -9.48 -1.60 0.61
N LYS A 77 -9.45 -1.50 -0.73
CA LYS A 77 -8.26 -1.75 -1.53
C LYS A 77 -7.21 -0.68 -1.28
N GLU A 78 -7.59 0.58 -1.38
CA GLU A 78 -6.67 1.70 -1.14
C GLU A 78 -6.14 1.67 0.30
N TYR A 79 -7.02 1.43 1.28
CA TYR A 79 -6.59 1.32 2.67
C TYR A 79 -5.61 0.17 2.89
N GLY A 80 -5.90 -1.03 2.37
CA GLY A 80 -4.99 -2.18 2.51
C GLY A 80 -3.64 -1.95 1.83
N TYR A 81 -3.64 -1.30 0.66
CA TYR A 81 -2.40 -0.96 -0.04
C TYR A 81 -1.58 0.10 0.71
N ILE A 82 -2.23 1.10 1.29
CA ILE A 82 -1.57 2.12 2.12
C ILE A 82 -0.96 1.47 3.36
N VAL A 83 -1.69 0.61 4.06
CA VAL A 83 -1.16 -0.13 5.23
C VAL A 83 0.08 -0.94 4.85
N ALA A 84 0.01 -1.74 3.79
CA ALA A 84 1.17 -2.48 3.31
C ALA A 84 2.34 -1.57 2.89
N ASN A 85 2.06 -0.42 2.28
CA ASN A 85 3.07 0.56 1.92
C ASN A 85 3.79 1.14 3.15
N ILE A 86 3.05 1.42 4.24
CA ILE A 86 3.61 1.87 5.52
C ILE A 86 4.45 0.76 6.16
N ASP A 87 3.91 -0.45 6.28
CA ASP A 87 4.58 -1.59 6.94
C ASP A 87 5.88 -1.99 6.23
N LEU A 88 5.95 -1.81 4.91
CA LEU A 88 7.15 -2.05 4.11
C LEU A 88 8.17 -0.90 4.18
N GLY A 89 7.87 0.18 4.89
CA GLY A 89 8.73 1.37 5.01
C GLY A 89 8.81 2.17 3.71
N LEU A 90 7.78 2.12 2.87
CA LEU A 90 7.73 2.77 1.56
C LEU A 90 6.92 4.08 1.57
N ALA A 91 6.29 4.42 2.69
CA ALA A 91 5.55 5.67 2.83
C ALA A 91 6.50 6.87 2.77
N VAL A 92 6.17 7.83 1.89
CA VAL A 92 6.95 9.06 1.68
C VAL A 92 6.06 10.27 1.84
N VAL A 93 6.65 11.41 2.18
CA VAL A 93 5.95 12.69 2.26
C VAL A 93 5.42 13.07 0.89
N ASN A 94 4.16 13.48 0.83
CA ASN A 94 3.59 14.07 -0.38
C ASN A 94 4.13 15.50 -0.56
N GLU A 95 5.17 15.63 -1.38
CA GLU A 95 5.79 16.90 -1.72
C GLU A 95 4.92 17.69 -2.71
N CYS A 96 4.20 18.70 -2.22
CA CYS A 96 3.44 19.60 -3.08
C CYS A 96 4.29 20.78 -3.53
N SER A 97 4.20 21.11 -4.82
CA SER A 97 4.70 22.39 -5.30
C SER A 97 3.82 23.55 -4.77
N PRO A 98 4.40 24.70 -4.37
CA PRO A 98 3.64 25.87 -3.91
C PRO A 98 2.62 26.44 -4.89
N ASN A 99 2.64 26.02 -6.16
CA ASN A 99 1.85 26.61 -7.23
C ASN A 99 0.42 26.04 -7.39
N ASN A 100 -0.03 25.12 -6.53
CA ASN A 100 -1.40 24.59 -6.56
C ASN A 100 -2.24 24.96 -5.32
N LEU A 101 -1.86 26.03 -4.61
CA LEU A 101 -2.72 26.70 -3.63
C LEU A 101 -3.43 27.89 -4.30
N LEU A 102 -4.30 27.61 -5.28
CA LEU A 102 -5.27 28.58 -5.81
C LEU A 102 -6.62 27.89 -6.04
#